data_AF-A0A2V2U148-F1
#
_entry.id   AF-A0A2V2U148-F1
#
_cell.length_a   1.000
_cell.length_b   1.000
_cell.length_c   1.000
_cell.angle_alpha   90.00
_cell.angle_beta   90.00
_cell.angle_gamma   90.00
#
_symmetry.space_group_name_H-M   'P 1'
#
loop_
_entity.id
_entity.type
_entity.pdbx_description
1 polymer ?
#
loop_
_entity_poly.entity_id
_entity_poly.type
_entity_poly.pdbx_seq_one_letter_code
_entity_poly.pdbx_strand_id
1 'polypeptide(L)'
;MTTTNQSTQLPIDECEEWIWDTLDWTKDSGFEYLKDGNKEFLIFSTNDFFADAKALEKIKKTTGMELVQMSTHDGYTQLWFGRKRYQV
;
A
#
# COMPACT_ATOMS: atom_id res chain seq x y z
N MET A 1 11.29 -32.09 1.04
CA MET A 1 11.37 -30.83 0.28
C MET A 1 9.95 -30.50 -0.18
N THR A 2 9.19 -29.78 0.64
CA THR A 2 7.79 -29.42 0.34
C THR A 2 7.77 -27.99 -0.17
N THR A 3 7.73 -27.84 -1.49
CA THR A 3 7.49 -26.55 -2.16
C THR A 3 6.01 -26.23 -2.05
N THR A 4 5.59 -25.67 -0.92
CA THR A 4 4.33 -24.95 -0.82
C THR A 4 4.57 -23.55 -1.37
N ASN A 5 4.16 -23.30 -2.62
CA ASN A 5 3.92 -21.97 -3.15
C ASN A 5 2.77 -21.31 -2.36
N GLN A 6 3.03 -20.96 -1.10
CA GLN A 6 2.20 -20.00 -0.41
C GLN A 6 2.55 -18.67 -1.08
N SER A 7 1.58 -18.07 -1.76
CA SER A 7 1.64 -16.67 -2.12
C SER A 7 1.68 -15.88 -0.80
N THR A 8 2.88 -15.77 -0.22
CA THR A 8 3.14 -15.09 1.05
C THR A 8 3.05 -13.62 0.76
N GLN A 9 1.82 -13.09 0.77
CA GLN A 9 1.60 -11.66 0.80
C GLN A 9 2.47 -11.06 1.90
N LEU A 10 3.25 -10.03 1.56
CA LEU A 10 4.11 -9.36 2.52
C LEU A 10 3.28 -8.92 3.74
N PRO A 11 3.83 -9.01 4.95
CA PRO A 11 3.19 -8.41 6.12
C PRO A 11 3.00 -6.91 5.90
N ILE A 12 2.08 -6.34 6.66
CA ILE A 12 1.66 -4.95 6.45
C ILE A 12 2.80 -3.96 6.73
N ASP A 13 3.60 -4.19 7.77
CA ASP A 13 4.84 -3.45 8.05
C ASP A 13 5.77 -3.39 6.82
N GLU A 14 6.02 -4.54 6.17
CA GLU A 14 6.90 -4.55 4.99
C GLU A 14 6.23 -3.84 3.81
N CYS A 15 4.90 -3.95 3.66
CA CYS A 15 4.19 -3.24 2.60
C CYS A 15 4.27 -1.72 2.78
N GLU A 16 4.15 -1.26 4.02
CA GLU A 16 4.30 0.14 4.38
C GLU A 16 5.71 0.66 4.01
N GLU A 17 6.76 -0.02 4.46
CA GLU A 17 8.15 0.33 4.12
C GLU A 17 8.37 0.41 2.60
N TRP A 18 7.85 -0.55 1.84
CA TRP A 18 7.97 -0.55 0.38
C TRP A 18 7.23 0.61 -0.28
N ILE A 19 6.08 1.01 0.26
CA ILE A 19 5.30 2.14 -0.23
C ILE A 19 6.04 3.44 0.07
N TRP A 20 6.56 3.63 1.29
CA TRP A 20 7.39 4.79 1.63
C TRP A 20 8.64 4.90 0.76
N ASP A 21 9.39 3.79 0.62
CA ASP A 21 10.59 3.72 -0.24
C ASP A 21 10.28 4.08 -1.68
N THR A 22 9.17 3.54 -2.22
CA THR A 22 8.83 3.74 -3.63
C THR A 22 8.29 5.14 -3.91
N LEU A 23 7.62 5.76 -2.95
CA LEU A 23 7.09 7.11 -3.08
C LEU A 23 8.09 8.19 -2.68
N ASP A 24 9.30 7.80 -2.23
CA ASP A 24 10.34 8.71 -1.70
C ASP A 24 9.79 9.65 -0.62
N TRP A 25 8.83 9.16 0.14
CA TRP A 25 8.13 9.96 1.12
C TRP A 25 8.83 9.90 2.48
N THR A 26 8.83 11.02 3.19
CA THR A 26 9.33 11.05 4.57
C THR A 26 8.36 10.30 5.49
N LYS A 27 8.89 9.34 6.28
CA LYS A 27 8.15 8.58 7.32
C LYS A 27 7.48 9.44 8.41
N ASP A 28 7.60 10.76 8.33
CA ASP A 28 6.94 11.73 9.21
C ASP A 28 5.43 11.83 8.91
N SER A 29 5.03 11.43 7.69
CA SER A 29 3.63 11.34 7.32
C SER A 29 3.01 10.08 7.91
N GLY A 30 1.97 10.21 8.73
CA GLY A 30 1.30 9.04 9.34
C GLY A 30 0.59 8.16 8.29
N PHE A 31 0.52 6.87 8.56
CA PHE A 31 -0.34 5.93 7.83
C PHE A 31 -1.39 5.32 8.76
N GLU A 32 -2.50 4.90 8.18
CA GLU A 32 -3.56 4.17 8.87
C GLU A 32 -3.78 2.81 8.20
N TYR A 33 -3.86 1.76 9.01
CA TYR A 33 -4.17 0.41 8.54
C TYR A 33 -5.61 0.07 8.89
N LEU A 34 -6.38 -0.30 7.87
CA LEU A 34 -7.75 -0.80 8.03
C LEU A 34 -7.86 -2.20 7.49
N LYS A 35 -8.55 -3.08 8.23
CA LYS A 35 -8.86 -4.43 7.80
C LYS A 35 -10.36 -4.66 7.85
N ASP A 36 -10.94 -4.99 6.71
CA ASP A 36 -12.35 -5.35 6.58
C ASP A 36 -12.46 -6.77 6.02
N GLY A 37 -12.65 -7.74 6.91
CA GLY A 37 -12.72 -9.15 6.56
C GLY A 37 -11.47 -9.67 5.86
N ASN A 38 -11.59 -9.96 4.56
CA ASN A 38 -10.50 -10.41 3.69
C ASN A 38 -9.87 -9.27 2.88
N LYS A 39 -10.21 -8.01 3.15
CA LYS A 39 -9.60 -6.84 2.53
C LYS A 39 -8.73 -6.11 3.53
N GLU A 40 -7.58 -5.66 3.05
CA GLU A 40 -6.62 -4.88 3.80
C GLU A 40 -6.41 -3.57 3.06
N PHE A 41 -6.43 -2.48 3.80
CA PHE A 41 -6.25 -1.13 3.30
C PHE A 41 -5.16 -0.41 4.07
N LEU A 42 -4.31 0.30 3.35
CA LEU A 42 -3.33 1.22 3.87
C LEU A 42 -3.66 2.62 3.36
N ILE A 43 -3.95 3.53 4.29
CA ILE A 43 -4.29 4.91 4.00
C ILE A 43 -3.09 5.77 4.37
N PHE A 44 -2.55 6.47 3.39
CA PHE A 44 -1.45 7.40 3.60
C PHE A 44 -1.92 8.82 3.37
N SER A 45 -1.56 9.73 4.26
CA SER A 45 -1.83 11.16 4.10
C SER A 45 -0.55 11.85 3.67
N THR A 46 -0.55 12.51 2.51
CA THR A 46 0.57 13.28 1.99
C THR A 46 0.14 14.69 1.59
N ASN A 47 1.06 15.65 1.61
CA ASN A 47 0.84 16.99 1.05
C ASN A 47 1.35 17.13 -0.39
N ASP A 48 2.19 16.20 -0.85
CA ASP A 48 2.81 16.25 -2.17
C ASP A 48 2.78 14.84 -2.77
N PHE A 49 1.74 14.55 -3.55
CA PHE A 49 1.63 13.29 -4.26
C PHE A 49 2.20 13.42 -5.66
N PHE A 50 3.39 12.86 -5.85
CA PHE A 50 4.03 12.70 -7.14
C PHE A 50 4.28 11.22 -7.44
N ALA A 51 3.25 10.35 -7.34
CA ALA A 51 3.46 8.96 -7.77
C ALA A 51 3.34 8.84 -9.29
N ASP A 52 4.47 8.56 -9.92
CA ASP A 52 4.53 8.08 -11.29
C ASP A 52 3.81 6.73 -11.40
N ALA A 53 3.14 6.48 -12.53
CA ALA A 53 2.44 5.21 -12.76
C ALA A 53 3.38 3.99 -12.57
N LYS A 54 4.69 4.15 -12.85
CA LYS A 54 5.71 3.12 -12.59
C LYS A 54 5.88 2.81 -11.11
N ALA A 55 5.80 3.82 -10.25
CA ALA A 55 5.89 3.66 -8.80
C ALA A 55 4.71 2.83 -8.28
N LEU A 56 3.49 3.15 -8.74
CA LEU A 56 2.27 2.39 -8.40
C LEU A 56 2.34 0.93 -8.90
N GLU A 57 2.83 0.72 -10.12
CA GLU A 57 3.04 -0.64 -10.64
C GLU A 57 4.08 -1.42 -9.83
N LYS A 58 5.17 -0.77 -9.39
CA LYS A 58 6.19 -1.40 -8.53
C LYS A 58 5.60 -1.80 -7.19
N ILE A 59 4.85 -0.91 -6.54
CA ILE A 59 4.13 -1.21 -5.28
C ILE A 59 3.22 -2.42 -5.46
N LYS A 60 2.39 -2.43 -6.52
CA LYS A 60 1.46 -3.53 -6.80
C LYS A 60 2.19 -4.86 -7.03
N LYS A 61 3.29 -4.85 -7.79
CA LYS A 61 4.08 -6.06 -8.06
C LYS A 61 4.79 -6.60 -6.83
N THR A 62 5.28 -5.72 -5.95
CA THR A 62 6.01 -6.12 -4.75
C THR A 62 5.06 -6.53 -3.63
N THR A 63 4.10 -5.67 -3.29
CA THR A 63 3.24 -5.80 -2.09
C THR A 63 1.88 -6.44 -2.35
N GLY A 64 1.45 -6.49 -3.61
CA GLY A 64 0.09 -6.83 -4.00
C GLY A 64 -0.95 -5.76 -3.67
N MET A 65 -0.53 -4.61 -3.13
CA MET A 65 -1.38 -3.45 -2.84
C MET A 65 -1.59 -2.61 -4.10
N GLU A 66 -2.83 -2.28 -4.41
CA GLU A 66 -3.18 -1.41 -5.52
C GLU A 66 -3.79 -0.12 -4.98
N LEU A 67 -3.48 1.02 -5.61
CA LEU A 67 -4.16 2.28 -5.29
C LEU A 67 -5.62 2.18 -5.72
N VAL A 68 -6.53 2.09 -4.75
CA VAL A 68 -7.98 1.93 -4.98
C VAL A 68 -8.74 3.26 -4.92
N GLN A 69 -8.23 4.23 -4.17
CA GLN A 69 -8.83 5.56 -4.06
C GLN A 69 -7.76 6.61 -3.77
N MET A 70 -8.01 7.82 -4.27
CA MET A 70 -7.28 9.03 -3.95
C MET A 70 -8.29 10.12 -3.61
N SER A 71 -8.11 10.78 -2.47
CA SER A 71 -9.01 11.85 -2.01
C SER A 71 -8.16 13.04 -1.58
N THR A 72 -8.37 14.20 -2.20
CA THR A 72 -7.67 15.44 -1.85
C THR A 72 -8.63 16.41 -1.19
N HIS A 73 -8.32 16.83 0.03
CA HIS A 73 -9.12 17.79 0.80
C HIS A 73 -8.19 18.79 1.51
N ASP A 74 -8.45 20.09 1.32
CA ASP A 74 -7.71 21.17 1.99
C ASP A 74 -6.17 21.12 1.82
N GLY A 75 -5.70 20.69 0.65
CA GLY A 75 -4.26 20.54 0.36
C GLY A 75 -3.64 19.21 0.79
N TYR A 76 -4.34 18.42 1.61
CA TYR A 76 -3.93 17.07 1.98
C TYR A 76 -4.52 16.04 1.04
N THR A 77 -3.68 15.13 0.56
CA THR A 77 -4.07 14.01 -0.30
C THR A 77 -3.97 12.71 0.48
N GLN A 78 -5.07 11.98 0.56
CA GLN A 78 -5.15 10.65 1.11
C GLN A 78 -5.11 9.62 -0.02
N LEU A 79 -4.15 8.70 0.06
CA LEU A 79 -4.04 7.56 -0.83
C LEU A 79 -4.48 6.29 -0.13
N TRP A 80 -5.37 5.55 -0.76
CA TRP A 80 -5.91 4.31 -0.23
C TRP A 80 -5.38 3.17 -1.06
N PHE A 81 -4.47 2.39 -0.48
CA PHE A 81 -3.94 1.18 -1.08
C PHE A 81 -4.69 -0.02 -0.54
N GLY A 82 -5.37 -0.75 -1.42
CA GLY A 82 -6.16 -1.92 -1.07
C GLY A 82 -5.56 -3.20 -1.62
N ARG A 83 -5.66 -4.29 -0.86
CA ARG A 83 -5.44 -5.65 -1.36
C ARG A 83 -6.48 -6.62 -0.82
N LYS A 84 -6.73 -7.69 -1.58
CA LYS A 84 -7.51 -8.84 -1.10
C LYS A 84 -6.54 -9.89 -0.55
N ARG A 85 -6.84 -10.38 0.64
CA ARG A 85 -6.20 -11.54 1.23
C ARG A 85 -6.86 -12.79 0.65
N TYR A 86 -6.09 -13.62 -0.05
CA TYR A 86 -6.59 -14.92 -0.47
C TYR A 86 -6.68 -15.80 0.78
N GLN A 87 -7.90 -16.12 1.21
CA GLN A 87 -8.13 -17.20 2.17
C GLN A 87 -8.02 -18.52 1.41
N VAL A 88 -7.01 -19.32 1.76
CA VAL A 88 -6.97 -20.75 1.46
C VAL A 88 -8.03 -21.46 2.30
#